data_AF-A0A914NQD6-F1
#
_entry.id   AF-A0A914NQD6-F1
#
_cell.length_a   1.000
_cell.length_b   1.000
_cell.length_c   1.000
_cell.angle_alpha   90.00
_cell.angle_beta   90.00
_cell.angle_gamma   90.00
#
_symmetry.space_group_name_H-M   'P 1'
#
loop_
_entity.id
_entity.type
_entity.pdbx_description
1 polymer ?
#
loop_
_entity_poly.entity_id
_entity_poly.type
_entity_poly.pdbx_seq_one_letter_code
_entity_poly.pdbx_strand_id
1 'polypeptide(L)'
;MAEFVEKSLEELLPVFEQLKLVQLFSPEEVCDFIKNCRDNEYKLCKQTKVAKDFLAYAAYLEEKLDLIVERRKELKFLHRYDQIDRPLKHKCAHLYRICAARFKKMEYHNKEIAFLHNAKMHKLCSQAYTRLLQIYAHLPENHVRAARFEFFDNNSAENARTLILMGLRKFPQYIPLWVTHFEIELRYVARLLERREFLIKTNDRSSHLHSKNNEEIKKSFDPINTGDDEFLKLSLAKVVFEMAVKTIRERGQKAGLIRQFIKIAEDCGEFTKELVASMREYMSIYGLELEEEIDQMEVF
;
A
#
# COMPACT_ATOMS: atom_id res chain seq x y z
N MET A 1 -18.30 23.96 -23.33
CA MET A 1 -18.61 22.53 -23.02
C MET A 1 -18.01 21.60 -24.06
N ALA A 2 -18.25 21.83 -25.35
CA ALA A 2 -17.65 21.03 -26.43
C ALA A 2 -16.10 21.06 -26.43
N GLU A 3 -15.48 22.22 -26.20
CA GLU A 3 -14.00 22.34 -26.17
C GLU A 3 -13.32 21.43 -25.13
N PHE A 4 -13.93 21.25 -23.94
CA PHE A 4 -13.38 20.35 -22.91
C PHE A 4 -13.50 18.87 -23.28
N VAL A 5 -14.56 18.52 -24.03
CA VAL A 5 -14.78 17.17 -24.54
C VAL A 5 -13.77 16.87 -25.64
N GLU A 6 -13.61 17.77 -26.60
CA GLU A 6 -12.63 17.60 -27.69
C GLU A 6 -11.21 17.49 -27.15
N LYS A 7 -10.80 18.35 -26.21
CA LYS A 7 -9.49 18.24 -25.55
C LYS A 7 -9.30 16.86 -24.88
N SER A 8 -10.32 16.35 -24.20
CA SER A 8 -10.24 15.04 -23.53
C SER A 8 -10.14 13.89 -24.52
N LEU A 9 -10.74 14.02 -25.71
CA LEU A 9 -10.64 13.05 -26.80
C LEU A 9 -9.29 13.13 -27.50
N GLU A 10 -8.74 14.34 -27.69
CA GLU A 10 -7.39 14.55 -28.25
C GLU A 10 -6.31 13.88 -27.38
N GLU A 11 -6.43 13.95 -26.05
CA GLU A 11 -5.52 13.25 -25.12
C GLU A 11 -5.55 11.72 -25.30
N LEU A 12 -6.68 11.16 -25.74
CA LEU A 12 -6.86 9.72 -25.99
C LEU A 12 -6.61 9.31 -27.44
N LEU A 13 -6.50 10.28 -28.37
CA LEU A 13 -6.29 10.01 -29.80
C LEU A 13 -5.09 9.09 -30.08
N PRO A 14 -3.90 9.31 -29.47
CA PRO A 14 -2.75 8.43 -29.67
C PRO A 14 -3.06 6.99 -29.27
N VAL A 15 -3.85 6.78 -28.21
CA VAL A 15 -4.25 5.45 -27.73
C VAL A 15 -5.09 4.74 -28.80
N PHE A 16 -6.09 5.41 -29.37
CA PHE A 16 -6.96 4.83 -30.39
C PHE A 16 -6.18 4.44 -31.66
N GLU A 17 -5.25 5.29 -32.09
CA GLU A 17 -4.36 4.99 -33.23
C GLU A 17 -3.49 3.76 -32.94
N GLN A 18 -2.89 3.69 -31.75
CA GLN A 18 -2.07 2.54 -31.37
C GLN A 18 -2.90 1.25 -31.28
N LEU A 19 -4.13 1.30 -30.78
CA LEU A 19 -5.04 0.14 -30.72
C LEU A 19 -5.34 -0.41 -32.13
N LYS A 20 -5.56 0.47 -33.10
CA LYS A 20 -5.76 0.11 -34.51
C LYS A 20 -4.50 -0.49 -35.13
N LEU A 21 -3.33 0.12 -34.87
CA LEU A 21 -2.05 -0.35 -35.44
C LEU A 21 -1.62 -1.72 -34.91
N VAL A 22 -1.86 -1.98 -33.62
CA VAL A 22 -1.53 -3.27 -33.00
C VAL A 22 -2.59 -4.34 -33.32
N GLN A 23 -3.68 -3.97 -33.99
CA GLN A 23 -4.80 -4.85 -34.32
C GLN A 23 -5.42 -5.51 -33.08
N LEU A 24 -5.34 -4.85 -31.92
CA LEU A 24 -6.02 -5.30 -30.70
C LEU A 24 -7.53 -5.12 -30.81
N PHE A 25 -7.97 -4.16 -31.63
CA PHE A 25 -9.37 -3.90 -31.93
C PHE A 25 -9.57 -3.78 -33.44
N SER A 26 -10.75 -4.22 -33.89
CA SER A 26 -11.24 -3.92 -35.24
C SER A 26 -11.43 -2.41 -35.40
N PRO A 27 -11.25 -1.84 -36.61
CA PRO A 27 -11.57 -0.42 -36.86
C PRO A 27 -13.00 -0.04 -36.46
N GLU A 28 -13.96 -0.97 -36.57
CA GLU A 28 -15.34 -0.75 -36.14
C GLU A 28 -15.44 -0.62 -34.61
N GLU A 29 -14.78 -1.52 -33.88
CA GLU A 29 -14.74 -1.46 -32.41
C GLU A 29 -14.05 -0.20 -31.91
N VAL A 30 -12.99 0.27 -32.59
CA VAL A 30 -12.31 1.54 -32.24
C VAL A 30 -13.25 2.72 -32.46
N CYS A 31 -14.01 2.75 -33.57
CA CYS A 31 -15.00 3.78 -33.82
C CYS A 31 -16.08 3.80 -32.71
N ASP A 32 -16.57 2.63 -32.31
CA ASP A 32 -17.55 2.53 -31.23
C ASP A 32 -16.97 2.88 -29.87
N PHE A 33 -15.69 2.58 -29.63
CA PHE A 33 -14.99 3.01 -28.42
C PHE A 33 -14.87 4.53 -28.34
N ILE A 34 -14.55 5.19 -29.46
CA ILE A 34 -14.49 6.65 -29.56
C ILE A 34 -15.87 7.28 -29.31
N LYS A 35 -16.93 6.74 -29.93
CA LYS A 35 -18.31 7.23 -29.71
C LYS A 35 -18.72 7.13 -28.24
N ASN A 36 -18.49 5.97 -27.61
CA ASN A 36 -18.83 5.76 -26.21
C ASN A 36 -18.00 6.67 -25.27
N CYS A 37 -16.72 6.87 -25.55
CA CYS A 37 -15.90 7.82 -24.80
C CYS A 37 -16.47 9.25 -24.93
N ARG A 38 -16.78 9.67 -26.15
CA ARG A 38 -17.36 11.00 -26.43
C ARG A 38 -18.68 11.20 -25.69
N ASP A 39 -19.59 10.22 -25.73
CA ASP A 39 -20.89 10.30 -25.06
C ASP A 39 -20.75 10.40 -23.53
N ASN A 40 -19.81 9.64 -22.95
CA ASN A 40 -19.53 9.72 -21.52
C ASN A 40 -18.86 11.05 -21.13
N GLU A 41 -17.96 11.59 -21.93
CA GLU A 41 -17.37 12.91 -21.70
C GLU A 41 -18.42 14.02 -21.77
N TYR A 42 -19.39 13.94 -22.68
CA TYR A 42 -20.54 14.85 -22.70
C TYR A 42 -21.38 14.74 -21.42
N LYS A 43 -21.65 13.53 -20.93
CA LYS A 43 -22.35 13.33 -19.65
C LYS A 43 -21.58 13.95 -18.49
N LEU A 44 -20.26 13.77 -18.45
CA LEU A 44 -19.40 14.38 -17.44
C LEU A 44 -19.34 15.89 -17.55
N CYS A 45 -19.52 16.47 -18.74
CA CYS A 45 -19.49 17.92 -18.98
C CYS A 45 -20.80 18.65 -18.65
N LYS A 46 -21.90 17.95 -18.36
CA LYS A 46 -23.19 18.54 -17.94
C LYS A 46 -23.05 19.51 -16.76
N GLN A 47 -23.93 20.51 -16.68
CA GLN A 47 -23.91 21.49 -15.59
C GLN A 47 -24.13 20.81 -14.22
N THR A 48 -25.09 19.90 -14.14
CA THR A 48 -25.34 19.05 -12.98
C THR A 48 -24.47 17.79 -13.07
N LYS A 49 -23.47 17.68 -12.19
CA LYS A 49 -22.57 16.53 -12.16
C LYS A 49 -23.16 15.43 -11.27
N VAL A 50 -23.29 14.22 -11.81
CA VAL A 50 -23.81 13.06 -11.07
C VAL A 50 -22.69 12.04 -10.86
N ALA A 51 -22.53 11.54 -9.63
CA ALA A 51 -21.47 10.58 -9.28
C ALA A 51 -21.58 9.27 -10.08
N LYS A 52 -22.80 8.82 -10.37
CA LYS A 52 -23.07 7.63 -11.18
C LYS A 52 -22.45 7.73 -12.57
N ASP A 53 -22.43 8.91 -13.19
CA ASP A 53 -21.85 9.09 -14.52
C ASP A 53 -20.33 8.89 -14.51
N PHE A 54 -19.64 9.36 -13.47
CA PHE A 54 -18.20 9.12 -13.29
C PHE A 54 -17.89 7.64 -13.09
N LEU A 55 -18.67 6.97 -12.24
CA LEU A 55 -18.47 5.54 -11.97
C LEU A 55 -18.80 4.68 -13.19
N ALA A 56 -19.85 5.00 -13.94
CA ALA A 56 -20.20 4.29 -15.16
C ALA A 56 -19.12 4.44 -16.23
N TYR A 57 -18.54 5.64 -16.37
CA TYR A 57 -17.45 5.84 -17.32
C TYR A 57 -16.16 5.13 -16.89
N ALA A 58 -15.81 5.18 -15.59
CA ALA A 58 -14.66 4.46 -15.08
C ALA A 58 -14.82 2.93 -15.25
N ALA A 59 -15.99 2.38 -14.92
CA ALA A 59 -16.30 0.96 -15.12
C ALA A 59 -16.23 0.54 -16.60
N TYR A 60 -16.70 1.39 -17.52
CA TYR A 60 -16.54 1.15 -18.95
C TYR A 60 -15.07 1.08 -19.38
N LEU A 61 -14.24 1.99 -18.87
CA LEU A 61 -12.79 1.98 -19.18
C LEU A 61 -12.09 0.77 -18.55
N GLU A 62 -12.51 0.33 -17.37
CA GLU A 62 -12.02 -0.91 -16.74
C GLU A 62 -12.34 -2.13 -17.60
N GLU A 63 -13.59 -2.28 -18.05
CA GLU A 63 -13.99 -3.38 -18.94
C GLU A 63 -13.14 -3.42 -20.22
N LYS A 64 -12.85 -2.25 -20.82
CA LYS A 64 -11.97 -2.18 -22.00
C LYS A 64 -10.51 -2.48 -21.68
N LEU A 65 -10.02 -2.11 -20.51
CA LEU A 65 -8.68 -2.49 -20.05
C LEU A 65 -8.57 -4.00 -19.85
N ASP A 66 -9.57 -4.63 -19.25
CA ASP A 66 -9.59 -6.09 -19.05
C ASP A 66 -9.61 -6.83 -20.39
N LEU A 67 -10.42 -6.37 -21.34
CA LEU A 67 -10.44 -6.91 -22.71
C LEU A 67 -9.09 -6.76 -23.42
N ILE A 68 -8.41 -5.63 -23.25
CA ILE A 68 -7.04 -5.43 -23.79
C ILE A 68 -6.07 -6.45 -23.19
N VAL A 69 -6.15 -6.66 -21.87
CA VAL A 69 -5.27 -7.59 -21.17
C VAL A 69 -5.52 -9.03 -21.64
N GLU A 70 -6.77 -9.43 -21.84
CA GLU A 70 -7.13 -10.75 -22.37
C GLU A 70 -6.62 -10.95 -23.80
N ARG A 71 -6.91 -10.03 -24.73
CA ARG A 71 -6.45 -10.11 -26.12
C ARG A 71 -4.93 -10.12 -26.23
N ARG A 72 -4.22 -9.38 -25.37
CA ARG A 72 -2.74 -9.43 -25.30
C ARG A 72 -2.21 -10.78 -24.85
N LYS A 73 -2.90 -11.47 -23.92
CA LYS A 73 -2.52 -12.83 -23.48
C LYS A 73 -2.68 -13.82 -24.62
N GLU A 74 -3.79 -13.75 -25.37
CA GLU A 74 -4.05 -14.60 -26.52
C GLU A 74 -3.00 -14.41 -27.62
N LEU A 75 -2.69 -13.15 -27.95
CA LEU A 75 -1.70 -12.80 -28.99
C LEU A 75 -0.24 -12.92 -28.52
N LYS A 76 0.00 -13.19 -27.22
CA LYS A 76 1.32 -13.19 -26.57
C LYS A 76 2.13 -11.92 -26.88
N PHE A 77 1.47 -10.77 -26.89
CA PHE A 77 2.03 -9.50 -27.33
C PHE A 77 2.02 -8.43 -26.22
N LEU A 78 3.20 -8.10 -25.70
CA LEU A 78 3.38 -7.13 -24.59
C LEU A 78 3.92 -5.77 -25.03
N HIS A 79 4.23 -5.59 -26.31
CA HIS A 79 4.81 -4.34 -26.79
C HIS A 79 3.77 -3.18 -26.74
N ARG A 80 4.26 -1.94 -26.60
CA ARG A 80 3.46 -0.70 -26.47
C ARG A 80 2.52 -0.61 -25.26
N TYR A 81 2.79 -1.36 -24.19
CA TYR A 81 2.03 -1.24 -22.94
C TYR A 81 2.01 0.20 -22.39
N ASP A 82 3.13 0.92 -22.44
CA ASP A 82 3.23 2.31 -21.98
C ASP A 82 2.41 3.31 -22.80
N GLN A 83 2.04 2.98 -24.05
CA GLN A 83 1.31 3.88 -24.94
C GLN A 83 -0.20 3.64 -24.93
N ILE A 84 -0.65 2.46 -24.49
CA ILE A 84 -2.05 2.06 -24.53
C ILE A 84 -2.59 1.90 -23.11
N ASP A 85 -2.08 0.91 -22.38
CA ASP A 85 -2.60 0.51 -21.08
C ASP A 85 -2.36 1.61 -20.03
N ARG A 86 -1.17 2.22 -20.04
CA ARG A 86 -0.80 3.24 -19.06
C ARG A 86 -1.67 4.51 -19.17
N PRO A 87 -1.89 5.13 -20.36
CA PRO A 87 -2.81 6.26 -20.49
C PRO A 87 -4.24 5.93 -20.08
N LEU A 88 -4.75 4.76 -20.45
CA LEU A 88 -6.10 4.32 -20.06
C LEU A 88 -6.23 4.14 -18.54
N LYS A 89 -5.24 3.51 -17.89
CA LYS A 89 -5.18 3.39 -16.43
C LYS A 89 -5.14 4.76 -15.75
N HIS A 90 -4.33 5.68 -16.27
CA HIS A 90 -4.27 7.06 -15.76
C HIS A 90 -5.59 7.80 -15.94
N LYS A 91 -6.28 7.64 -17.06
CA LYS A 91 -7.61 8.23 -17.29
C LYS A 91 -8.63 7.68 -16.31
N CYS A 92 -8.67 6.36 -16.10
CA CYS A 92 -9.55 5.74 -15.12
C CYS A 92 -9.26 6.24 -13.69
N ALA A 93 -8.00 6.25 -13.27
CA ALA A 93 -7.57 6.81 -11.99
C ALA A 93 -7.99 8.29 -11.85
N HIS A 94 -7.87 9.08 -12.92
CA HIS A 94 -8.27 10.48 -12.93
C HIS A 94 -9.78 10.66 -12.74
N LEU A 95 -10.62 9.82 -13.36
CA LEU A 95 -12.07 9.85 -13.18
C LEU A 95 -12.47 9.55 -11.74
N TYR A 96 -11.90 8.50 -11.15
CA TYR A 96 -12.11 8.19 -9.74
C TYR A 96 -11.67 9.34 -8.84
N ARG A 97 -10.50 9.93 -9.12
CA ARG A 97 -9.97 11.09 -8.40
C ARG A 97 -10.91 12.29 -8.42
N ILE A 98 -11.46 12.64 -9.58
CA ILE A 98 -12.44 13.74 -9.70
C ILE A 98 -13.70 13.41 -8.92
N CYS A 99 -14.22 12.19 -9.06
CA CYS A 99 -15.43 11.74 -8.38
C CYS A 99 -15.25 11.83 -6.85
N ALA A 100 -14.19 11.24 -6.35
CA ALA A 100 -13.76 11.29 -4.96
C ALA A 100 -13.62 12.74 -4.43
N ALA A 101 -12.89 13.60 -5.14
CA ALA A 101 -12.65 14.98 -4.71
C ALA A 101 -13.93 15.83 -4.69
N ARG A 102 -14.86 15.60 -5.63
CA ARG A 102 -16.09 16.37 -5.77
C ARG A 102 -17.16 15.95 -4.77
N PHE A 103 -17.43 14.64 -4.66
CA PHE A 103 -18.53 14.14 -3.84
C PHE A 103 -18.11 13.82 -2.40
N LYS A 104 -16.81 13.69 -2.12
CA LYS A 104 -16.21 13.51 -0.79
C LYS A 104 -16.86 12.40 0.05
N LYS A 105 -17.49 11.38 -0.55
CA LYS A 105 -18.06 10.24 0.16
C LYS A 105 -17.04 9.12 0.32
N MET A 106 -17.05 8.46 1.47
CA MET A 106 -16.15 7.33 1.78
C MET A 106 -16.21 6.23 0.71
N GLU A 107 -17.41 5.88 0.23
CA GLU A 107 -17.61 4.86 -0.79
C GLU A 107 -16.80 5.11 -2.08
N TYR A 108 -16.70 6.37 -2.51
CA TYR A 108 -15.97 6.71 -3.73
C TYR A 108 -14.46 6.66 -3.52
N HIS A 109 -13.96 7.04 -2.33
CA HIS A 109 -12.56 6.85 -1.99
C HIS A 109 -12.19 5.37 -1.87
N ASN A 110 -13.06 4.54 -1.31
CA ASN A 110 -12.85 3.10 -1.25
C ASN A 110 -12.76 2.49 -2.66
N LYS A 111 -13.65 2.90 -3.58
CA LYS A 111 -13.58 2.47 -4.99
C LYS A 111 -12.30 2.95 -5.68
N GLU A 112 -11.90 4.20 -5.46
CA GLU A 112 -10.64 4.75 -5.99
C GLU A 112 -9.44 3.93 -5.51
N ILE A 113 -9.35 3.65 -4.20
CA ILE A 113 -8.25 2.89 -3.62
C ILE A 113 -8.24 1.44 -4.13
N ALA A 114 -9.40 0.79 -4.22
CA ALA A 114 -9.52 -0.57 -4.75
C ALA A 114 -8.99 -0.65 -6.20
N PHE A 115 -9.38 0.31 -7.06
CA PHE A 115 -8.89 0.40 -8.42
C PHE A 115 -7.37 0.62 -8.45
N LEU A 116 -6.84 1.56 -7.65
CA LEU A 116 -5.41 1.88 -7.64
C LEU A 116 -4.55 0.71 -7.14
N HIS A 117 -5.07 -0.07 -6.18
CA HIS A 117 -4.43 -1.30 -5.71
C HIS A 117 -4.38 -2.35 -6.82
N ASN A 118 -5.51 -2.60 -7.50
CA ASN A 118 -5.57 -3.54 -8.63
C ASN A 118 -4.66 -3.11 -9.80
N ALA A 119 -4.60 -1.81 -10.08
CA ALA A 119 -3.75 -1.24 -11.12
C ALA A 119 -2.26 -1.14 -10.74
N LYS A 120 -1.88 -1.47 -9.48
CA LYS A 120 -0.53 -1.36 -8.91
C LYS A 120 0.09 0.05 -9.05
N MET A 121 -0.74 1.09 -8.91
CA MET A 121 -0.31 2.48 -9.03
C MET A 121 0.07 3.07 -7.66
N HIS A 122 1.20 2.63 -7.09
CA HIS A 122 1.56 2.92 -5.70
C HIS A 122 1.60 4.41 -5.35
N LYS A 123 2.21 5.25 -6.20
CA LYS A 123 2.32 6.70 -5.97
C LYS A 123 0.96 7.39 -5.90
N LEU A 124 0.05 7.07 -6.83
CA LEU A 124 -1.29 7.67 -6.83
C LEU A 124 -2.14 7.14 -5.67
N CYS A 125 -1.94 5.88 -5.28
CA CYS A 125 -2.61 5.31 -4.12
C CYS A 125 -2.19 6.00 -2.82
N SER A 126 -0.89 6.25 -2.63
CA SER A 126 -0.38 7.08 -1.51
C SER A 126 -1.04 8.46 -1.47
N GLN A 127 -1.15 9.12 -2.63
CA GLN A 127 -1.87 10.41 -2.76
C GLN A 127 -3.38 10.30 -2.52
N ALA A 128 -4.00 9.14 -2.79
CA ALA A 128 -5.40 8.89 -2.49
C ALA A 128 -5.60 8.73 -0.97
N TYR A 129 -4.73 8.00 -0.29
CA TYR A 129 -4.76 7.87 1.16
C TYR A 129 -4.52 9.19 1.89
N THR A 130 -3.58 10.02 1.45
CA THR A 130 -3.38 11.35 2.07
C THR A 130 -4.62 12.23 1.94
N ARG A 131 -5.27 12.25 0.77
CA ARG A 131 -6.56 12.95 0.58
C ARG A 131 -7.68 12.35 1.41
N LEU A 132 -7.76 11.02 1.51
CA LEU A 132 -8.73 10.34 2.36
C LEU A 132 -8.57 10.78 3.81
N LEU A 133 -7.33 10.78 4.32
CA LEU A 133 -7.03 11.19 5.71
C LEU A 133 -7.29 12.67 5.96
N GLN A 134 -7.14 13.55 4.96
CA GLN A 134 -7.49 14.96 5.12
C GLN A 134 -8.99 15.17 5.39
N ILE A 135 -9.85 14.32 4.84
CA ILE A 135 -11.31 14.43 4.99
C ILE A 135 -11.80 13.55 6.16
N TYR A 136 -11.35 12.30 6.20
CA TYR A 136 -11.78 11.26 7.13
C TYR A 136 -10.74 10.95 8.21
N ALA A 137 -10.07 11.98 8.71
CA ALA A 137 -9.11 11.90 9.82
C ALA A 137 -9.75 11.52 11.18
N HIS A 138 -11.08 11.55 11.28
CA HIS A 138 -11.82 11.22 12.51
C HIS A 138 -11.96 9.70 12.72
N LEU A 139 -11.75 8.91 11.67
CA LEU A 139 -11.84 7.44 11.72
C LEU A 139 -10.42 6.85 11.83
N PRO A 140 -10.07 6.19 12.95
CA PRO A 140 -8.74 5.63 13.14
C PRO A 140 -8.44 4.46 12.18
N GLU A 141 -9.46 3.75 11.72
CA GLU A 141 -9.35 2.68 10.72
C GLU A 141 -8.64 3.13 9.44
N ASN A 142 -8.88 4.35 8.99
CA ASN A 142 -8.25 4.87 7.78
C ASN A 142 -6.74 5.06 7.96
N HIS A 143 -6.29 5.41 9.16
CA HIS A 143 -4.87 5.51 9.47
C HIS A 143 -4.21 4.14 9.43
N VAL A 144 -4.88 3.10 9.97
CA VAL A 144 -4.41 1.72 9.89
C VAL A 144 -4.30 1.25 8.43
N ARG A 145 -5.36 1.45 7.63
CA ARG A 145 -5.38 1.06 6.21
C ARG A 145 -4.28 1.77 5.41
N ALA A 146 -4.12 3.07 5.60
CA ALA A 146 -3.09 3.85 4.91
C ALA A 146 -1.67 3.38 5.28
N ALA A 147 -1.41 3.13 6.56
CA ALA A 147 -0.09 2.68 7.02
C ALA A 147 0.26 1.27 6.54
N ARG A 148 -0.70 0.34 6.59
CA ARG A 148 -0.55 -1.01 6.02
C ARG A 148 -0.18 -0.91 4.53
N PHE A 149 -0.91 -0.11 3.76
CA PHE A 149 -0.62 0.11 2.34
C PHE A 149 0.80 0.64 2.10
N GLU A 150 1.22 1.69 2.82
CA GLU A 150 2.56 2.29 2.63
C GLU A 150 3.70 1.29 2.91
N PHE A 151 3.53 0.42 3.90
CA PHE A 151 4.54 -0.55 4.28
C PHE A 151 4.57 -1.79 3.37
N PHE A 152 3.39 -2.37 3.09
CA PHE A 152 3.29 -3.62 2.33
C PHE A 152 3.44 -3.40 0.83
N ASP A 153 2.80 -2.38 0.28
CA ASP A 153 2.75 -2.16 -1.17
C ASP A 153 3.79 -1.14 -1.65
N ASN A 154 3.91 -0.01 -0.95
CA ASN A 154 4.81 1.08 -1.37
C ASN A 154 6.26 0.92 -0.83
N ASN A 155 6.49 -0.05 0.06
CA ASN A 155 7.78 -0.30 0.72
C ASN A 155 8.40 0.92 1.43
N SER A 156 7.56 1.84 1.91
CA SER A 156 7.99 3.04 2.63
C SER A 156 7.68 2.93 4.12
N ALA A 157 8.62 2.40 4.90
CA ALA A 157 8.47 2.25 6.34
C ALA A 157 8.40 3.60 7.06
N GLU A 158 9.11 4.62 6.58
CA GLU A 158 9.09 5.97 7.16
C GLU A 158 7.71 6.61 6.99
N ASN A 159 7.12 6.54 5.79
CA ASN A 159 5.75 7.03 5.57
C ASN A 159 4.74 6.28 6.43
N ALA A 160 4.86 4.95 6.53
CA ALA A 160 3.98 4.16 7.37
C ALA A 160 4.06 4.60 8.85
N ARG A 161 5.27 4.80 9.39
CA ARG A 161 5.50 5.31 10.76
C ARG A 161 4.87 6.69 10.96
N THR A 162 5.09 7.62 10.04
CA THR A 162 4.53 8.99 10.18
C THR A 162 3.00 8.98 10.21
N LEU A 163 2.36 8.17 9.36
CA LEU A 163 0.90 8.03 9.31
C LEU A 163 0.32 7.40 10.58
N ILE A 164 1.00 6.39 11.13
CA ILE A 164 0.61 5.74 12.39
C ILE A 164 0.80 6.68 13.57
N LEU A 165 1.97 7.31 13.71
CA LEU A 165 2.24 8.22 14.82
C LEU A 165 1.28 9.43 14.79
N MET A 166 0.92 9.91 13.60
CA MET A 166 -0.15 10.90 13.44
C MET A 166 -1.50 10.39 13.94
N GLY A 167 -1.84 9.12 13.66
CA GLY A 167 -3.04 8.46 14.15
C GLY A 167 -3.04 8.29 15.68
N LEU A 168 -1.95 7.76 16.24
CA LEU A 168 -1.76 7.54 17.68
C LEU A 168 -1.80 8.83 18.49
N ARG A 169 -1.32 9.95 17.93
CA ARG A 169 -1.45 11.27 18.56
C ARG A 169 -2.92 11.67 18.74
N LYS A 170 -3.80 11.31 17.80
CA LYS A 170 -5.24 11.63 17.85
C LYS A 170 -6.04 10.58 18.62
N PHE A 171 -5.71 9.30 18.44
CA PHE A 171 -6.46 8.16 18.98
C PHE A 171 -5.51 7.20 19.73
N PRO A 172 -4.99 7.60 20.90
CA PRO A 172 -4.03 6.78 21.65
C PRO A 172 -4.64 5.49 22.24
N GLN A 173 -5.96 5.44 22.39
CA GLN A 173 -6.67 4.28 22.96
C GLN A 173 -7.06 3.24 21.92
N TYR A 174 -6.91 3.52 20.62
CA TYR A 174 -7.33 2.62 19.57
C TYR A 174 -6.31 1.49 19.36
N ILE A 175 -6.67 0.29 19.82
CA ILE A 175 -5.81 -0.91 19.87
C ILE A 175 -5.21 -1.26 18.50
N PRO A 176 -5.97 -1.30 17.38
CA PRO A 176 -5.42 -1.73 16.09
C PRO A 176 -4.29 -0.83 15.55
N LEU A 177 -4.22 0.44 15.96
CA LEU A 177 -3.09 1.32 15.59
C LEU A 177 -1.78 0.85 16.24
N TRP A 178 -1.83 0.41 17.50
CA TRP A 178 -0.65 -0.13 18.19
C TRP A 178 -0.24 -1.48 17.61
N VAL A 179 -1.21 -2.35 17.31
CA VAL A 179 -1.00 -3.65 16.66
C VAL A 179 -0.29 -3.48 15.33
N THR A 180 -0.80 -2.60 14.48
CA THR A 180 -0.20 -2.34 13.16
C THR A 180 1.15 -1.64 13.26
N HIS A 181 1.35 -0.77 14.25
CA HIS A 181 2.67 -0.17 14.47
C HIS A 181 3.71 -1.25 14.80
N PHE A 182 3.39 -2.12 15.74
CA PHE A 182 4.25 -3.21 16.16
C PHE A 182 4.53 -4.19 15.01
N GLU A 183 3.49 -4.56 14.25
CA GLU A 183 3.60 -5.40 13.06
C GLU A 183 4.59 -4.81 12.02
N ILE A 184 4.45 -3.52 11.73
CA ILE A 184 5.33 -2.82 10.78
C ILE A 184 6.78 -2.81 11.27
N GLU A 185 7.02 -2.55 12.56
CA GLU A 185 8.39 -2.54 13.11
C GLU A 185 9.03 -3.92 13.06
N LEU A 186 8.29 -4.98 13.45
CA LEU A 186 8.80 -6.34 13.40
C LEU A 186 9.15 -6.77 11.97
N ARG A 187 8.23 -6.55 11.02
CA ARG A 187 8.46 -6.91 9.62
C ARG A 187 9.56 -6.06 8.99
N TYR A 188 9.74 -4.82 9.42
CA TYR A 188 10.84 -3.98 8.95
C TYR A 188 12.19 -4.55 9.40
N VAL A 189 12.32 -4.94 10.67
CA VAL A 189 13.53 -5.59 11.19
C VAL A 189 13.79 -6.92 10.47
N ALA A 190 12.74 -7.74 10.25
CA ALA A 190 12.84 -9.00 9.50
C ALA A 190 13.44 -8.78 8.09
N ARG A 191 12.87 -7.83 7.33
CA ARG A 191 13.37 -7.47 5.99
C ARG A 191 14.82 -6.97 6.02
N LEU A 192 15.22 -6.27 7.08
CA LEU A 192 16.59 -5.77 7.23
C LEU A 192 17.58 -6.91 7.51
N LEU A 193 17.19 -7.90 8.33
CA LEU A 193 17.98 -9.11 8.58
C LEU A 193 18.14 -9.94 7.32
N GLU A 194 17.07 -10.20 6.58
CA GLU A 194 17.11 -10.91 5.29
C GLU A 194 18.05 -10.22 4.30
N ARG A 195 17.99 -8.88 4.22
CA ARG A 195 18.87 -8.10 3.37
C ARG A 195 20.33 -8.20 3.81
N ARG A 196 20.62 -8.19 5.11
CA ARG A 196 21.98 -8.34 5.65
C ARG A 196 22.53 -9.72 5.31
N GLU A 197 21.75 -10.78 5.50
CA GLU A 197 22.15 -12.14 5.13
C GLU A 197 22.44 -12.27 3.64
N PHE A 198 21.57 -11.70 2.79
CA PHE A 198 21.78 -11.72 1.35
C PHE A 198 23.09 -11.03 0.96
N LEU A 199 23.37 -9.85 1.53
CA LEU A 199 24.60 -9.10 1.27
C LEU A 199 25.86 -9.87 1.70
N ILE A 200 25.84 -10.52 2.86
CA ILE A 200 26.96 -11.35 3.34
C ILE A 200 27.19 -12.53 2.38
N LYS A 201 26.13 -13.27 2.02
CA LYS A 201 26.20 -14.39 1.07
C LYS A 201 26.74 -13.96 -0.30
N THR A 202 26.39 -12.76 -0.77
CA THR A 202 26.94 -12.23 -2.04
C THR A 202 28.41 -11.86 -1.93
N ASN A 203 28.84 -11.30 -0.79
CA ASN A 203 30.23 -10.92 -0.58
C ASN A 203 31.16 -12.15 -0.52
N ASP A 204 30.68 -13.23 0.09
CA ASP A 204 31.38 -14.52 0.15
C ASP A 204 31.46 -15.21 -1.23
N ARG A 205 30.52 -14.93 -2.15
CA ARG A 205 30.59 -15.41 -3.54
C ARG A 205 31.56 -14.57 -4.38
N SER A 206 31.59 -13.25 -4.18
CA SER A 206 32.55 -12.38 -4.89
C SER A 206 34.00 -12.56 -4.43
N SER A 207 34.23 -12.91 -3.17
CA SER A 207 35.58 -13.21 -2.66
C SER A 207 36.17 -14.48 -3.29
N HIS A 208 35.34 -15.44 -3.73
CA HIS A 208 35.79 -16.59 -4.50
C HIS A 208 36.12 -16.29 -5.97
N LEU A 209 35.53 -15.24 -6.59
CA LEU A 209 35.87 -14.83 -7.96
C LEU A 209 37.10 -13.89 -8.04
N HIS A 210 37.42 -13.16 -6.97
CA HIS A 210 38.54 -12.19 -6.94
C HIS A 210 39.83 -12.71 -6.31
N SER A 211 40.00 -14.03 -6.12
CA SER A 211 41.24 -14.62 -5.57
C SER A 211 42.45 -14.61 -6.55
N LYS A 212 42.42 -13.78 -7.60
CA LYS A 212 43.62 -13.39 -8.35
C LYS A 212 43.59 -11.87 -8.53
N ASN A 213 44.50 -11.19 -7.83
CA ASN A 213 44.88 -9.78 -7.96
C ASN A 213 44.02 -8.79 -7.16
N ASN A 214 44.39 -8.59 -5.89
CA ASN A 214 45.02 -7.34 -5.39
C ASN A 214 44.77 -7.18 -3.89
N GLU A 215 45.85 -7.26 -3.12
CA GLU A 215 45.89 -7.03 -1.67
C GLU A 215 45.76 -5.54 -1.26
N GLU A 216 45.41 -4.63 -2.18
CA GLU A 216 45.46 -3.18 -1.91
C GLU A 216 44.10 -2.45 -1.83
N ILE A 217 42.96 -3.13 -1.99
CA ILE A 217 41.63 -2.50 -1.77
C ILE A 217 41.09 -2.82 -0.37
N LYS A 218 41.95 -2.71 0.65
CA LYS A 218 41.60 -2.92 2.07
C LYS A 218 41.48 -1.63 2.89
N LYS A 219 41.38 -0.45 2.23
CA LYS A 219 41.36 0.85 2.94
C LYS A 219 40.27 1.85 2.54
N SER A 220 39.22 1.44 1.83
CA SER A 220 38.13 2.37 1.51
C SER A 220 36.77 1.68 1.36
N PHE A 221 36.36 0.96 2.39
CA PHE A 221 34.94 0.86 2.74
C PHE A 221 34.89 0.46 4.21
N ASP A 222 34.84 1.47 5.07
CA ASP A 222 34.66 1.26 6.50
C ASP A 222 33.38 0.44 6.70
N PRO A 223 33.44 -0.72 7.36
CA PRO A 223 32.24 -1.40 7.81
C PRO A 223 31.54 -0.44 8.76
N ILE A 224 30.38 0.07 8.33
CA ILE A 224 29.52 0.94 9.13
C ILE A 224 29.44 0.37 10.55
N ASN A 225 29.82 1.22 11.49
CA ASN A 225 29.98 1.00 12.92
C ASN A 225 29.14 -0.14 13.51
N THR A 226 29.84 -1.03 14.22
CA THR A 226 29.36 -1.99 15.23
C THR A 226 28.66 -1.34 16.45
N GLY A 227 28.15 -0.11 16.31
CA GLY A 227 27.34 0.62 17.30
C GLY A 227 25.86 0.75 16.92
N ASP A 228 25.46 0.48 15.68
CA ASP A 228 24.09 0.71 15.18
C ASP A 228 23.13 -0.49 15.42
N ASP A 229 23.62 -1.55 16.07
CA ASP A 229 22.85 -2.78 16.35
C ASP A 229 21.75 -2.58 17.40
N GLU A 230 21.58 -1.40 17.99
CA GLU A 230 20.44 -1.11 18.87
C GLU A 230 19.11 -1.01 18.11
N PHE A 231 19.15 -0.59 16.84
CA PHE A 231 17.98 -0.57 15.96
C PHE A 231 17.61 -1.98 15.46
N LEU A 232 18.62 -2.86 15.29
CA LEU A 232 18.41 -4.29 14.99
C LEU A 232 17.90 -5.09 16.20
N LYS A 233 18.17 -4.64 17.43
CA LYS A 233 17.80 -5.32 18.70
C LYS A 233 16.33 -5.22 19.09
N LEU A 234 15.42 -4.90 18.16
CA LEU A 234 13.99 -4.73 18.44
C LEU A 234 13.68 -3.66 19.50
N SER A 235 14.62 -2.73 19.77
CA SER A 235 14.46 -1.67 20.78
C SER A 235 13.21 -0.83 20.53
N LEU A 236 12.97 -0.45 19.27
CA LEU A 236 11.78 0.29 18.88
C LEU A 236 10.49 -0.51 19.11
N ALA A 237 10.48 -1.81 18.80
CA ALA A 237 9.34 -2.67 19.06
C ALA A 237 9.05 -2.83 20.58
N LYS A 238 10.10 -2.89 21.41
CA LYS A 238 9.99 -2.86 22.89
C LYS A 238 9.40 -1.54 23.39
N VAL A 239 9.87 -0.40 22.86
CA VAL A 239 9.37 0.94 23.21
C VAL A 239 7.90 1.07 22.81
N VAL A 240 7.50 0.61 21.62
CA VAL A 240 6.11 0.61 21.17
C VAL A 240 5.23 -0.24 22.10
N PHE A 241 5.70 -1.42 22.51
CA PHE A 241 5.01 -2.27 23.48
C PHE A 241 4.80 -1.56 24.82
N GLU A 242 5.87 -1.00 25.40
CA GLU A 242 5.77 -0.29 26.68
C GLU A 242 4.81 0.90 26.62
N MET A 243 4.86 1.69 25.54
CA MET A 243 3.95 2.81 25.34
C MET A 243 2.50 2.35 25.19
N ALA A 244 2.26 1.24 24.49
CA ALA A 244 0.92 0.68 24.34
C ALA A 244 0.35 0.22 25.70
N VAL A 245 1.16 -0.47 26.52
CA VAL A 245 0.74 -0.94 27.85
C VAL A 245 0.49 0.21 28.83
N LYS A 246 1.27 1.30 28.73
CA LYS A 246 1.09 2.52 29.55
C LYS A 246 -0.15 3.32 29.16
N THR A 247 -0.48 3.37 27.86
CA THR A 247 -1.58 4.21 27.34
C THR A 247 -2.96 3.58 27.53
N ILE A 248 -3.08 2.27 27.35
CA ILE A 248 -4.35 1.55 27.58
C ILE A 248 -4.60 1.47 29.10
N ARG A 249 -5.84 1.69 29.53
CA ARG A 249 -6.22 1.64 30.96
C ARG A 249 -6.96 0.35 31.31
N GLU A 250 -7.79 -0.16 30.41
CA GLU A 250 -8.63 -1.33 30.63
C GLU A 250 -7.82 -2.63 30.64
N ARG A 251 -8.00 -3.47 31.66
CA ARG A 251 -7.23 -4.72 31.84
C ARG A 251 -7.55 -5.75 30.75
N GLY A 252 -8.82 -5.93 30.37
CA GLY A 252 -9.22 -6.88 29.33
C GLY A 252 -8.64 -6.54 27.95
N GLN A 253 -8.66 -5.25 27.58
CA GLN A 253 -8.05 -4.76 26.34
C GLN A 253 -6.52 -4.93 26.31
N LYS A 254 -5.85 -4.79 27.46
CA LYS A 254 -4.41 -5.07 27.57
C LYS A 254 -4.10 -6.54 27.31
N ALA A 255 -4.85 -7.46 27.93
CA ALA A 255 -4.65 -8.89 27.71
C ALA A 255 -4.84 -9.26 26.22
N GLY A 256 -5.90 -8.74 25.59
CA GLY A 256 -6.16 -8.94 24.16
C GLY A 256 -5.03 -8.39 23.27
N LEU A 257 -4.55 -7.18 23.54
CA LEU A 257 -3.41 -6.58 22.82
C LEU A 257 -2.14 -7.43 22.95
N ILE A 258 -1.79 -7.85 24.17
CA ILE A 258 -0.56 -8.62 24.41
C ILE A 258 -0.64 -9.98 23.69
N ARG A 259 -1.80 -10.63 23.67
CA ARG A 259 -2.00 -11.86 22.89
C ARG A 259 -1.81 -11.63 21.39
N GLN A 260 -2.35 -10.54 20.84
CA GLN A 260 -2.15 -10.18 19.43
C GLN A 260 -0.68 -9.89 19.11
N PHE A 261 0.03 -9.19 20.00
CA PHE A 261 1.47 -8.96 19.83
C PHE A 261 2.28 -10.25 19.88
N ILE A 262 1.97 -11.16 20.81
CA ILE A 262 2.64 -12.46 20.89
C ILE A 262 2.41 -13.25 19.59
N LYS A 263 1.17 -13.31 19.09
CA LYS A 263 0.87 -14.00 17.83
C LYS A 263 1.67 -13.44 16.65
N ILE A 264 1.69 -12.11 16.49
CA ILE A 264 2.44 -11.44 15.41
C ILE A 264 3.95 -11.66 15.56
N ALA A 265 4.45 -11.66 16.80
CA ALA A 265 5.85 -11.92 17.07
C ALA A 265 6.23 -13.38 16.78
N GLU A 266 5.37 -14.34 17.10
CA GLU A 266 5.55 -15.77 16.78
C GLU A 266 5.54 -16.01 15.26
N ASP A 267 4.63 -15.35 14.53
CA ASP A 267 4.58 -15.41 13.06
C ASP A 267 5.87 -14.89 12.39
N CYS A 268 6.60 -14.01 13.07
CA CYS A 268 7.85 -13.44 12.56
C CYS A 268 9.08 -14.33 12.77
N GLY A 269 9.02 -15.38 13.60
CA GLY A 269 10.09 -16.38 13.74
C GLY A 269 11.07 -16.16 14.91
N GLU A 270 12.24 -16.81 14.86
CA GLU A 270 13.10 -17.01 16.04
C GLU A 270 13.74 -15.73 16.63
N PHE A 271 13.85 -14.66 15.84
CA PHE A 271 14.48 -13.41 16.29
C PHE A 271 13.64 -12.65 17.32
N THR A 272 12.37 -13.00 17.49
CA THR A 272 11.47 -12.37 18.48
C THR A 272 11.39 -13.14 19.80
N LYS A 273 12.09 -14.27 19.96
CA LYS A 273 11.98 -15.14 21.16
C LYS A 273 12.23 -14.40 22.48
N GLU A 274 13.24 -13.52 22.52
CA GLU A 274 13.53 -12.70 23.70
C GLU A 274 12.39 -11.70 24.00
N LEU A 275 11.81 -11.11 22.96
CA LEU A 275 10.70 -10.17 23.08
C LEU A 275 9.43 -10.88 23.56
N VAL A 276 9.15 -12.07 23.01
CA VAL A 276 8.01 -12.91 23.43
C VAL A 276 8.18 -13.36 24.89
N ALA A 277 9.39 -13.73 25.31
CA ALA A 277 9.66 -14.07 26.71
C ALA A 277 9.37 -12.89 27.65
N SER A 278 9.86 -11.69 27.33
CA SER A 278 9.56 -10.48 28.12
C SER A 278 8.06 -10.15 28.13
N MET A 279 7.34 -10.36 27.02
CA MET A 279 5.89 -10.15 26.97
C MET A 279 5.11 -11.17 27.81
N ARG A 280 5.53 -12.44 27.83
CA ARG A 280 4.95 -13.51 28.65
C ARG A 280 5.22 -13.30 30.13
N GLU A 281 6.44 -12.89 30.49
CA GLU A 281 6.77 -12.48 31.86
C GLU A 281 5.89 -11.32 32.32
N TYR A 282 5.65 -10.32 31.45
CA TYR A 282 4.69 -9.25 31.74
C TYR A 282 3.26 -9.76 31.96
N MET A 283 2.78 -10.76 31.20
CA MET A 283 1.45 -11.33 31.44
C MET A 283 1.37 -12.05 32.80
N SER A 284 2.43 -12.78 33.16
CA SER A 284 2.53 -13.52 34.42
C SER A 284 2.59 -12.58 35.64
N ILE A 285 3.41 -11.52 35.57
CA ILE A 285 3.58 -10.54 36.66
C ILE A 285 2.28 -9.78 36.96
N TYR A 286 1.49 -9.46 35.93
CA TYR A 286 0.25 -8.69 36.09
C TYR A 286 -1.00 -9.56 36.27
N GLY A 287 -0.86 -10.90 36.31
CA GLY A 287 -1.99 -11.82 36.49
C GLY A 287 -3.05 -11.67 35.40
N LEU A 288 -2.62 -11.52 34.14
CA LEU A 288 -3.49 -11.36 32.96
C LEU A 288 -3.82 -12.69 32.27
N GLU A 289 -3.40 -13.81 32.86
CA GLU A 289 -3.83 -15.15 32.49
C GLU A 289 -5.14 -15.45 33.25
N LEU A 290 -6.18 -15.92 32.53
CA LEU A 290 -7.61 -16.10 32.92
C LEU A 290 -8.48 -14.90 32.48
N GLU A 291 -9.47 -15.00 31.59
CA GLU A 291 -10.25 -16.13 31.05
C GLU A 291 -10.64 -15.86 29.58
N GLU A 292 -11.17 -16.91 28.97
CA GLU A 292 -11.72 -17.05 27.63
C GLU A 292 -12.93 -16.14 27.39
N GLU A 293 -12.77 -14.84 27.10
CA GLU A 293 -13.96 -14.04 26.75
C GLU A 293 -13.71 -12.77 25.93
N ILE A 294 -12.89 -12.82 24.86
CA ILE A 294 -13.04 -11.86 23.74
C ILE A 294 -12.73 -12.58 22.42
N ASP A 295 -13.55 -13.57 22.07
CA ASP A 295 -13.61 -14.15 20.73
C ASP A 295 -14.57 -13.36 19.80
N GLN A 296 -14.87 -12.10 20.13
CA GLN A 296 -15.82 -11.26 19.40
C GLN A 296 -15.37 -9.80 19.21
N MET A 297 -14.08 -9.55 19.01
CA MET A 297 -13.68 -8.36 18.25
C MET A 297 -13.03 -8.82 16.96
N GLU A 298 -13.91 -9.02 16.00
CA GLU A 298 -13.65 -9.37 14.61
C GLU A 298 -12.39 -8.68 14.08
N VAL A 299 -11.60 -9.50 13.40
CA VAL A 299 -10.79 -9.18 12.24
C VAL A 299 -11.32 -7.93 11.53
N PHE A 300 -10.59 -6.82 11.64
CA PHE A 300 -10.64 -5.68 10.73
C PHE A 300 -9.21 -5.23 10.36
#